data_AF-A0ABD1EVC7-F1
#
_entry.id   AF-A0ABD1EVC7-F1
#
_cell.length_a   1.000
_cell.length_b   1.000
_cell.length_c   1.000
_cell.angle_alpha   90.00
_cell.angle_beta   90.00
_cell.angle_gamma   90.00
#
_symmetry.space_group_name_H-M   'P 1'
#
loop_
_entity.id
_entity.type
_entity.pdbx_description
1 polymer ?
#
loop_
_entity_poly.entity_id
_entity_poly.type
_entity_poly.pdbx_seq_one_letter_code
_entity_poly.pdbx_strand_id
1 'polypeptide(L)'
;MKHLSAVEDIRAGYPKLPIHIVGDYNLVSSEWGNDELGVLLIERSSFDLCAQSVCDSFSCLNLFQVNQIFNSYGQLLDLVFSSDGSLLIENCVEGLLLADVYHPTLSIKLFIKNIERCSYD
;
A
#
# COMPACT_ATOMS: atom_id res chain seq x y z
N MET A 1 13.72 6.53 -7.17
CA MET A 1 13.26 7.89 -6.78
C MET A 1 12.04 8.40 -7.54
N LYS A 2 11.76 8.02 -8.80
CA LYS A 2 10.55 8.51 -9.52
C LYS A 2 9.19 8.11 -8.90
N HIS A 3 9.15 6.96 -8.22
CA HIS A 3 7.94 6.50 -7.52
C HIS A 3 7.55 7.43 -6.37
N LEU A 4 8.50 7.71 -5.47
CA LEU A 4 8.27 8.57 -4.31
C LEU A 4 7.83 9.97 -4.72
N SER A 5 8.54 10.58 -5.69
CA SER A 5 8.16 11.89 -6.20
C SER A 5 6.76 11.90 -6.82
N ALA A 6 6.36 10.84 -7.52
CA ALA A 6 5.02 10.76 -8.09
C ALA A 6 3.93 10.71 -7.01
N VAL A 7 4.15 9.95 -5.92
CA VAL A 7 3.21 9.88 -4.80
C VAL A 7 3.15 11.22 -4.06
N GLU A 8 4.29 11.88 -3.85
CA GLU A 8 4.39 13.22 -3.27
C GLU A 8 3.66 14.27 -4.12
N ASP A 9 3.85 14.24 -5.44
CA ASP A 9 3.18 15.15 -6.38
C ASP A 9 1.66 14.93 -6.37
N ILE A 10 1.20 13.67 -6.36
CA ILE A 10 -0.23 13.34 -6.24
C ILE A 10 -0.80 13.88 -4.93
N ARG A 11 -0.08 13.70 -3.81
CA ARG A 11 -0.51 14.21 -2.50
C ARG A 11 -0.56 15.74 -2.47
N ALA A 12 0.41 16.41 -3.08
CA ALA A 12 0.43 17.86 -3.20
C ALA A 12 -0.73 18.39 -4.06
N GLY A 13 -1.09 17.67 -5.13
CA GLY A 13 -2.22 18.02 -5.99
C GLY A 13 -3.59 17.78 -5.35
N TYR A 14 -3.70 16.76 -4.49
CA TYR A 14 -4.97 16.33 -3.87
C TYR A 14 -4.87 16.17 -2.34
N PRO A 15 -4.55 17.25 -1.58
CA PRO A 15 -4.18 17.14 -0.17
C PRO A 15 -5.29 16.67 0.76
N LYS A 16 -6.55 16.75 0.33
CA LYS A 16 -7.73 16.38 1.13
C LYS A 16 -8.36 15.06 0.72
N LEU A 17 -7.91 14.45 -0.38
CA LEU A 17 -8.47 13.19 -0.85
C LEU A 17 -7.71 12.02 -0.19
N PRO A 18 -8.43 10.93 0.13
CA PRO A 18 -7.79 9.65 0.43
C PRO A 18 -6.88 9.22 -0.71
N ILE A 19 -5.70 8.71 -0.36
CA ILE A 19 -4.77 8.10 -1.31
C ILE A 19 -4.61 6.64 -0.93
N HIS A 20 -4.67 5.78 -1.95
CA HIS A 20 -4.39 4.35 -1.84
C HIS A 20 -3.34 3.98 -2.88
N ILE A 21 -2.21 3.46 -2.44
CA ILE A 21 -1.12 3.00 -3.30
C ILE A 21 -1.06 1.48 -3.18
N VAL A 22 -1.27 0.78 -4.28
CA VAL A 22 -1.24 -0.68 -4.36
C VAL A 22 -0.16 -1.05 -5.36
N GLY A 23 0.76 -1.93 -5.00
CA GLY A 23 1.77 -2.38 -5.95
C GLY A 23 2.62 -3.54 -5.47
N ASP A 24 3.33 -4.11 -6.43
CA ASP A 24 4.40 -5.07 -6.20
C ASP A 24 5.70 -4.30 -5.91
N TYR A 25 6.15 -4.34 -4.66
CA TYR A 25 7.35 -3.64 -4.21
C TYR A 25 8.58 -4.54 -4.21
N ASN A 26 8.42 -5.87 -4.13
CA ASN A 26 9.51 -6.84 -4.04
C ASN A 26 10.55 -6.55 -2.91
N LEU A 27 10.11 -5.94 -1.79
CA LEU A 27 10.97 -5.60 -0.65
C LEU A 27 11.04 -6.74 0.36
N VAL A 28 11.71 -7.83 -0.02
CA VAL A 28 11.73 -9.15 0.65
C VAL A 28 12.23 -9.16 2.10
N SER A 29 13.06 -8.20 2.49
CA SER A 29 13.79 -8.20 3.77
C SER A 29 13.32 -7.10 4.74
N SER A 30 12.10 -6.63 4.52
CA SER A 30 11.49 -5.54 5.27
C SER A 30 10.24 -6.02 5.99
N GLU A 31 10.17 -5.73 7.30
CA GLU A 31 8.97 -5.94 8.09
C GLU A 31 8.27 -4.60 8.31
N TRP A 32 6.98 -4.56 7.98
CA TRP A 32 6.18 -3.34 7.95
C TRP A 32 5.21 -3.29 9.12
N GLY A 33 5.11 -2.13 9.74
CA GLY A 33 4.16 -1.81 10.80
C GLY A 33 3.60 -0.42 10.62
N ASN A 34 2.86 0.05 11.63
CA ASN A 34 2.37 1.42 11.69
C ASN A 34 2.48 1.97 13.11
N ASP A 35 2.65 3.28 13.22
CA ASP A 35 2.50 4.07 14.44
C ASP A 35 1.41 5.14 14.27
N GLU A 36 1.37 6.14 15.16
CA GLU A 36 0.39 7.24 15.10
C GLU A 36 0.61 8.19 13.90
N LEU A 37 1.80 8.18 13.29
CA LEU A 37 2.18 9.09 12.21
C LEU A 37 2.09 8.44 10.83
N GLY A 38 2.25 7.12 10.74
CA GLY A 38 2.08 6.38 9.50
C GLY A 38 2.79 5.03 9.52
N VAL A 39 3.22 4.59 8.34
CA VAL A 39 4.02 3.37 8.17
C VAL A 39 5.38 3.48 8.89
N LEU A 40 5.80 2.37 9.50
CA LEU A 40 7.15 2.19 10.04
C LEU A 40 7.76 0.85 9.61
N LEU A 41 9.08 0.75 9.67
CA LEU A 41 9.82 -0.52 9.55
C LEU A 41 10.09 -1.10 10.96
N ILE A 42 9.60 -2.32 11.21
CA ILE A 42 9.65 -2.98 12.53
C ILE A 42 11.06 -3.53 12.80
N GLU A 43 11.61 -4.33 11.88
CA GLU A 43 12.96 -4.89 12.01
C GLU A 43 13.91 -4.34 10.94
N ARG A 44 15.03 -3.78 11.40
CA ARG A 44 16.12 -3.24 10.55
C ARG A 44 17.20 -4.28 10.23
N SER A 45 16.85 -5.57 10.25
CA SER A 45 17.85 -6.66 10.18
C SER A 45 18.60 -6.70 8.83
N SER A 46 18.13 -5.96 7.82
CA SER A 46 18.89 -5.59 6.63
C SER A 46 18.70 -4.11 6.30
N PHE A 47 19.78 -3.38 6.00
CA PHE A 47 19.73 -2.00 5.52
C PHE A 47 19.21 -1.95 4.07
N ASP A 48 17.92 -2.24 3.86
CA ASP A 48 17.29 -1.99 2.56
C ASP A 48 16.96 -0.49 2.43
N LEU A 49 17.84 0.21 1.71
CA LEU A 49 17.70 1.64 1.44
C LEU A 49 16.43 1.97 0.65
N CYS A 50 15.91 1.04 -0.16
CA CYS A 50 14.67 1.25 -0.89
C CYS A 50 13.48 1.22 0.06
N ALA A 51 13.43 0.23 0.94
CA ALA A 51 12.39 0.14 1.97
C ALA A 51 12.42 1.33 2.92
N GLN A 52 13.61 1.76 3.36
CA GLN A 52 13.76 2.95 4.19
C GLN A 52 13.24 4.20 3.46
N SER A 53 13.60 4.38 2.19
CA SER A 53 13.13 5.54 1.42
C SER A 53 11.61 5.56 1.24
N VAL A 54 10.98 4.39 1.03
CA VAL A 54 9.52 4.25 0.98
C VAL A 54 8.91 4.60 2.34
N CYS A 55 9.44 4.02 3.43
CA CYS A 55 8.97 4.28 4.78
C CYS A 55 9.05 5.77 5.15
N ASP A 56 10.20 6.41 4.90
CA ASP A 56 10.42 7.82 5.24
C ASP A 56 9.49 8.74 4.45
N SER A 57 9.37 8.54 3.13
CA SER A 57 8.48 9.35 2.30
C SER A 57 7.02 9.12 2.70
N PHE A 58 6.59 7.86 2.87
CA PHE A 58 5.17 7.54 3.05
C PHE A 58 4.66 7.89 4.45
N SER A 59 5.51 7.79 5.49
CA SER A 59 5.17 8.28 6.83
C SER A 59 4.96 9.80 6.84
N CYS A 60 5.78 10.56 6.11
CA CYS A 60 5.57 12.01 5.95
C CYS A 60 4.24 12.38 5.26
N LEU A 61 3.63 11.45 4.52
CA LEU A 61 2.35 11.65 3.84
C LEU A 61 1.15 11.08 4.62
N ASN A 62 1.36 10.62 5.87
CA ASN A 62 0.37 9.90 6.68
C ASN A 62 -0.23 8.69 5.95
N LEU A 63 0.61 7.95 5.24
CA LEU A 63 0.24 6.68 4.64
C LEU A 63 0.58 5.54 5.61
N PHE A 64 -0.34 4.60 5.73
CA PHE A 64 -0.26 3.41 6.58
C PHE A 64 -0.16 2.17 5.70
N GLN A 65 0.65 1.20 6.08
CA GLN A 65 0.66 -0.11 5.43
C GLN A 65 -0.54 -0.93 5.95
N VAL A 66 -1.43 -1.37 5.05
CA VAL A 66 -2.75 -1.88 5.45
C VAL A 66 -3.03 -3.33 5.06
N ASN A 67 -2.05 -4.05 4.48
CA ASN A 67 -2.23 -5.46 4.15
C ASN A 67 -1.17 -6.35 4.83
N GLN A 68 -1.61 -7.47 5.40
CA GLN A 68 -0.74 -8.49 5.97
C GLN A 68 -0.95 -9.82 5.26
N ILE A 69 -0.91 -9.77 3.92
CA ILE A 69 -1.14 -10.93 3.06
C ILE A 69 0.21 -11.39 2.52
N PHE A 70 0.74 -12.42 3.17
CA PHE A 70 2.01 -13.00 2.82
C PHE A 70 1.86 -14.04 1.71
N ASN A 71 2.89 -14.16 0.88
CA ASN A 71 2.98 -15.17 -0.15
C ASN A 71 3.25 -16.56 0.44
N SER A 72 3.39 -17.57 -0.43
CA SER A 72 3.61 -18.96 0.00
C SER A 72 4.93 -19.20 0.74
N TYR A 73 5.85 -18.24 0.71
CA TYR A 73 7.15 -18.26 1.38
C TYR A 73 7.15 -17.44 2.69
N GLY A 74 6.00 -16.89 3.11
CA GLY A 74 5.91 -16.04 4.29
C GLY A 74 6.48 -14.63 4.08
N GLN A 75 6.59 -14.18 2.82
CA GLN A 75 7.09 -12.85 2.49
C GLN A 75 5.97 -11.91 2.06
N LEU A 76 6.09 -10.63 2.40
CA LEU A 76 5.13 -9.60 2.03
C LEU A 76 5.74 -8.73 0.91
N LEU A 77 5.39 -9.05 -0.34
CA LEU A 77 5.95 -8.39 -1.53
C LEU A 77 5.01 -7.35 -2.14
N ASP A 78 3.72 -7.68 -2.15
CA ASP A 78 2.66 -6.76 -2.53
C ASP A 78 2.30 -5.89 -1.32
N LEU A 79 2.54 -4.59 -1.44
CA LEU A 79 2.27 -3.62 -0.38
C LEU A 79 1.14 -2.70 -0.78
N VAL A 80 0.24 -2.50 0.16
CA VAL A 80 -0.87 -1.56 0.09
C VAL A 80 -0.66 -0.50 1.15
N PHE A 81 -0.54 0.74 0.70
CA PHE A 81 -0.45 1.91 1.56
C PHE A 81 -1.70 2.77 1.41
N SER A 82 -2.26 3.26 2.52
CA SER A 82 -3.49 4.04 2.51
C SER A 82 -3.43 5.18 3.52
N SER A 83 -3.94 6.35 3.14
CA SER A 83 -4.21 7.44 4.09
C SER A 83 -5.62 7.35 4.71
N ASP A 84 -6.39 6.33 4.34
CA ASP A 84 -7.75 6.10 4.82
C ASP A 84 -7.85 4.72 5.47
N GLY A 85 -8.19 4.73 6.76
CA GLY A 85 -8.35 3.54 7.58
C GLY A 85 -9.63 2.75 7.30
N SER A 86 -10.49 3.20 6.39
CA SER A 86 -11.67 2.44 5.94
C SER A 86 -11.35 1.39 4.89
N LEU A 87 -10.16 1.43 4.26
CA LEU A 87 -9.75 0.47 3.24
C LEU A 87 -9.62 -0.94 3.84
N LEU A 88 -10.36 -1.91 3.30
CA LEU A 88 -10.28 -3.31 3.73
C LEU A 88 -9.58 -4.14 2.66
N ILE A 89 -8.50 -4.83 3.06
CA ILE A 89 -7.72 -5.73 2.21
C ILE A 89 -7.87 -7.16 2.74
N GLU A 90 -8.26 -8.07 1.85
CA GLU A 90 -8.48 -9.48 2.16
C GLU A 90 -7.80 -10.39 1.13
N ASN A 91 -7.57 -11.66 1.50
CA ASN A 91 -7.19 -12.67 0.53
C ASN A 91 -8.34 -12.91 -0.46
N CYS A 92 -8.02 -12.95 -1.76
CA CYS A 92 -8.99 -13.29 -2.79
C CYS A 92 -8.85 -14.76 -3.18
N VAL A 93 -9.91 -15.55 -2.95
CA VAL A 93 -9.94 -16.98 -3.29
C VAL A 93 -10.25 -17.21 -4.77
N GLU A 94 -10.93 -16.26 -5.42
CA GLU A 94 -11.39 -16.34 -6.82
C GLU A 94 -10.79 -15.21 -7.64
N GLY A 95 -9.49 -15.31 -7.94
CA GLY A 95 -8.84 -14.41 -8.89
C GLY A 95 -9.29 -14.66 -10.33
N LEU A 96 -9.26 -13.62 -11.17
CA LEU A 96 -9.46 -13.77 -12.62
C LEU A 96 -8.37 -14.64 -13.27
N LEU A 97 -7.19 -14.66 -12.64
CA LEU A 97 -6.04 -15.47 -13.00
C LEU A 97 -5.68 -16.36 -11.82
N LEU A 98 -5.04 -17.49 -12.11
CA LEU A 98 -4.41 -18.30 -11.07
C LEU A 98 -3.30 -17.46 -10.44
N ALA A 99 -3.35 -17.30 -9.11
CA ALA A 99 -2.29 -16.65 -8.37
C ALA A 99 -0.99 -17.44 -8.51
N ASP A 100 0.14 -16.75 -8.69
CA ASP A 100 1.45 -17.38 -8.57
C ASP A 100 1.88 -17.46 -7.10
N VAL A 101 2.92 -18.24 -6.82
CA VAL A 101 3.38 -18.51 -5.45
C VAL A 101 3.97 -17.30 -4.74
N TYR A 102 4.35 -16.26 -5.49
CA TYR A 102 4.97 -15.03 -5.00
C TYR A 102 3.95 -13.90 -4.81
N HIS A 103 2.92 -13.83 -5.66
CA HIS A 103 1.92 -12.75 -5.67
C HIS A 103 0.49 -13.29 -5.48
N PRO A 104 0.03 -13.42 -4.22
CA PRO A 104 -1.35 -13.80 -3.93
C PRO A 104 -2.33 -12.73 -4.42
N THR A 105 -3.50 -13.14 -4.92
CA THR A 105 -4.53 -12.19 -5.34
C THR A 105 -5.12 -11.46 -4.13
N LEU A 106 -5.16 -10.13 -4.20
CA LEU A 106 -5.73 -9.26 -3.16
C LEU A 106 -7.16 -8.84 -3.52
N SER A 107 -8.07 -8.93 -2.55
CA SER A 107 -9.41 -8.36 -2.62
C SER A 107 -9.41 -7.01 -1.91
N ILE A 108 -9.70 -5.93 -2.65
CA ILE A 108 -9.67 -4.56 -2.15
C ILE A 108 -11.08 -4.00 -2.12
N LYS A 109 -11.56 -3.62 -0.93
CA LYS A 109 -12.90 -3.05 -0.74
C LYS A 109 -12.81 -1.58 -0.36
N LEU A 110 -13.37 -0.72 -1.21
CA LEU A 110 -13.43 0.73 -1.04
C LEU A 110 -14.83 1.13 -0.56
N PHE A 111 -14.91 1.91 0.52
CA PHE A 111 -16.18 2.43 1.02
C PHE A 111 -16.38 3.87 0.54
N ILE A 112 -17.19 4.04 -0.50
CA ILE A 112 -17.46 5.35 -1.08
C ILE A 112 -18.74 5.92 -0.44
N LYS A 113 -18.62 7.04 0.28
CA LYS A 113 -19.76 7.69 0.95
C LYS A 113 -20.67 8.45 -0.01
N ASN A 114 -20.12 9.05 -1.08
CA ASN A 114 -20.86 9.81 -2.08
C ASN A 114 -20.31 9.44 -3.47
N ILE A 115 -21.12 8.77 -4.28
CA ILE A 115 -20.88 8.63 -5.72
C ILE A 115 -21.68 9.74 -6.38
N GLU A 116 -21.03 10.83 -6.75
CA GLU A 116 -21.62 11.74 -7.73
C GLU A 116 -21.66 10.98 -9.06
N ARG A 117 -22.87 10.86 -9.63
CA ARG A 117 -23.03 10.27 -10.95
C ARG A 117 -22.30 11.18 -11.94
N CYS A 118 -21.24 10.69 -12.58
CA CYS A 118 -20.70 11.34 -13.76
C CYS A 118 -21.81 11.32 -14.83
N SER A 119 -22.51 12.44 -15.01
CA SER A 119 -23.37 12.65 -16.16
C SER A 119 -22.49 12.86 -17.38
N TYR A 120 -22.59 11.96 -18.35
CA TYR A 120 -22.09 12.21 -19.69
C TYR A 120 -23.15 13.10 -20.38
N ASP A 121 -22.82 14.38 -20.55
CA ASP A 121 -23.54 15.26 -21.48
C ASP A 121 -23.14 14.94 -22.94
#